data_AF-A0A397T0N2-F1
#
_entry.id   AF-A0A397T0N2-F1
#
_cell.length_a   1.000
_cell.length_b   1.000
_cell.length_c   1.000
_cell.angle_alpha   90.00
_cell.angle_beta   90.00
_cell.angle_gamma   90.00
#
_symmetry.space_group_name_H-M   'P 1'
#
loop_
_entity.id
_entity.type
_entity.pdbx_description
1 polymer ?
#
loop_
_entity_poly.entity_id
_entity_poly.type
_entity_poly.pdbx_seq_one_letter_code
_entity_poly.pdbx_strand_id
1 'polypeptide(L)'
;MQQPTQIPNSTPALVGQLLNQRKFFEQENSQVKHLDNTSISSNSTVYLRLCENMEYVVDCVCTKIMIEECKNLKLTVNDKIITSIIEVWKSDNVNLNLNSQVQTVQIDQCNNINLNYSNPNYFHSVVWAITTQLSFKIFENGQEKHIFNDGNDKQNLTSDNNTEEPSKDKHLNPEQYIVRLIDNQLVTEELVRAENWFPTTRREWGEWKAKVNANEERERQRRKEEAENKSKGNENDANVNNNNEEVN
;
A
#
# COMPACT_ATOMS: atom_id res chain seq x y z
N MET A 1 18.81 -24.72 29.82
CA MET A 1 17.35 -24.89 29.77
C MET A 1 16.74 -23.53 29.47
N GLN A 2 16.24 -23.31 28.26
CA GLN A 2 15.47 -22.11 27.94
C GLN A 2 14.09 -22.27 28.56
N GLN A 3 13.67 -21.33 29.41
CA GLN A 3 12.30 -21.32 29.91
C GLN A 3 11.35 -21.04 28.75
N PRO A 4 10.21 -21.74 28.65
CA PRO A 4 9.22 -21.47 27.63
C PRO A 4 8.61 -20.09 27.89
N THR A 5 8.68 -19.21 26.89
CA THR A 5 8.02 -17.90 26.88
C THR A 5 6.53 -18.12 27.09
N GLN A 6 6.01 -17.78 28.26
CA GLN A 6 4.58 -17.90 28.55
C GLN A 6 3.82 -16.93 27.64
N ILE A 7 2.95 -17.47 26.79
CA ILE A 7 2.02 -16.69 25.98
C ILE A 7 0.97 -16.12 26.95
N PRO A 8 0.79 -14.80 27.03
CA PRO A 8 -0.18 -14.21 27.96
C PRO A 8 -1.61 -14.52 27.50
N ASN A 9 -2.27 -15.44 28.18
CA ASN A 9 -3.61 -15.93 27.82
C ASN A 9 -4.77 -15.01 28.27
N SER A 10 -4.51 -13.73 28.57
CA SER A 10 -5.56 -12.77 28.94
C SER A 10 -5.55 -11.54 28.03
N THR A 11 -6.74 -11.14 27.57
CA THR A 11 -6.93 -9.95 26.72
C THR A 11 -6.24 -8.69 27.27
N PRO A 12 -6.27 -8.39 28.59
CA PRO A 12 -5.55 -7.24 29.14
C PRO A 12 -4.03 -7.34 29.01
N ALA A 13 -3.45 -8.54 29.18
CA ALA A 13 -2.01 -8.74 29.04
C ALA A 13 -1.57 -8.65 27.57
N LEU A 14 -2.40 -9.14 26.65
CA LEU A 14 -2.19 -9.00 25.20
C LEU A 14 -2.26 -7.54 24.77
N VAL A 15 -3.25 -6.78 25.27
CA VAL A 15 -3.38 -5.33 25.05
C VAL A 15 -2.17 -4.58 25.63
N GLY A 16 -1.73 -4.90 26.84
CA GLY A 16 -0.53 -4.32 27.43
C GLY A 16 0.73 -4.59 26.60
N GLN A 17 0.87 -5.80 26.06
CA GLN A 17 1.99 -6.16 25.18
C GLN A 17 1.95 -5.41 23.84
N LEU A 18 0.76 -5.24 23.24
CA LEU A 18 0.57 -4.47 22.01
C LEU A 18 0.82 -2.96 22.22
N LEU A 19 0.47 -2.41 23.39
CA LEU A 19 0.75 -1.02 23.73
C LEU A 19 2.24 -0.78 23.99
N ASN A 20 2.94 -1.74 24.60
CA ASN A 20 4.40 -1.64 24.81
C ASN A 20 5.20 -1.63 23.50
N GLN A 21 4.62 -2.15 22.42
CA GLN A 21 5.20 -2.07 21.07
C GLN A 21 4.97 -0.70 20.42
N ARG A 22 4.24 0.23 21.03
CA ARG A 22 4.10 1.59 20.49
C ARG A 22 5.03 2.53 21.24
N LYS A 23 5.81 3.32 20.51
CA LYS A 23 6.55 4.46 21.06
C LYS A 23 5.90 5.74 20.62
N PHE A 24 5.25 6.37 21.60
CA PHE A 24 4.57 7.64 21.47
C PHE A 24 5.54 8.79 21.76
N PHE A 25 5.55 9.76 20.85
CA PHE A 25 6.13 11.07 21.03
C PHE A 25 4.98 12.06 20.89
N GLU A 26 4.56 12.63 22.02
CA GLU A 26 3.33 13.42 22.11
C GLU A 26 3.61 14.81 22.64
N GLN A 27 3.02 15.83 22.00
CA GLN A 27 3.07 17.23 22.44
C GLN A 27 4.49 17.79 22.58
N GLU A 28 5.43 17.25 21.81
CA GLU A 28 6.82 17.71 21.80
C GLU A 28 6.96 18.94 20.90
N ASN A 29 7.86 19.85 21.28
CA ASN A 29 8.02 21.11 20.55
C ASN A 29 9.47 21.59 20.50
N SER A 30 9.87 22.14 19.34
CA SER A 30 11.12 22.90 19.15
C SER A 30 12.39 22.10 19.48
N GLN A 31 12.42 20.83 19.09
CA GLN A 31 13.55 19.93 19.35
C GLN A 31 13.96 19.16 18.09
N VAL A 32 15.22 18.71 18.12
CA VAL A 32 15.75 17.70 17.21
C VAL A 32 15.95 16.42 17.99
N LYS A 33 15.40 15.30 17.51
CA LYS A 33 15.52 13.99 18.14
C LYS A 33 16.06 12.94 17.18
N HIS A 34 17.13 12.29 17.62
CA HIS A 34 17.67 11.11 16.96
C HIS A 34 17.09 9.86 17.64
N LEU A 35 16.41 9.04 16.85
CA LEU A 35 15.83 7.77 17.28
C LEU A 35 16.72 6.65 16.74
N ASP A 36 17.24 5.86 17.65
CA ASP A 36 18.20 4.78 17.40
C ASP A 36 17.74 3.48 18.09
N ASN A 37 18.53 2.41 17.95
CA ASN A 37 18.22 1.11 18.54
C ASN A 37 18.24 1.10 20.08
N THR A 38 18.69 2.18 20.74
CA THR A 38 18.63 2.34 22.20
C THR A 38 17.32 2.95 22.66
N SER A 39 16.64 3.70 21.79
CA SER A 39 15.39 4.41 22.08
C SER A 39 14.16 3.71 21.51
N ILE A 40 14.30 3.04 20.36
CA ILE A 40 13.22 2.33 19.67
C ILE A 40 13.64 0.88 19.41
N SER A 41 12.79 -0.08 19.79
CA SER A 41 12.98 -1.48 19.40
C SER A 41 12.44 -1.75 18.00
N SER A 42 13.02 -2.72 17.29
CA SER A 42 12.66 -3.04 15.90
C SER A 42 11.20 -3.44 15.68
N ASN A 43 10.56 -4.02 16.70
CA ASN A 43 9.15 -4.38 16.69
C ASN A 43 8.23 -3.21 17.09
N SER A 44 8.75 -1.99 17.22
CA SER A 44 7.96 -0.85 17.65
C SER A 44 7.30 -0.11 16.51
N THR A 45 6.05 0.31 16.71
CA THR A 45 5.44 1.38 15.92
C THR A 45 5.83 2.73 16.52
N VAL A 46 6.41 3.61 15.72
CA VAL A 46 6.71 4.99 16.11
C VAL A 46 5.48 5.84 15.82
N TYR A 47 5.00 6.56 16.82
CA TYR A 47 3.81 7.40 16.71
C TYR A 47 4.17 8.82 17.15
N LEU A 48 4.19 9.74 16.19
CA LEU A 48 4.44 11.16 16.39
C LEU A 48 3.08 11.86 16.38
N ARG A 49 2.69 12.48 17.50
CA ARG A 49 1.36 13.07 17.63
C ARG A 49 1.40 14.42 18.32
N LEU A 50 0.64 15.39 17.81
CA LEU A 50 0.57 16.74 18.38
C LEU A 50 1.96 17.41 18.52
N CYS A 51 2.92 17.04 17.67
CA CYS A 51 4.27 17.58 17.71
C CYS A 51 4.38 18.83 16.84
N GLU A 52 5.07 19.86 17.34
CA GLU A 52 5.23 21.14 16.61
C GLU A 52 6.69 21.56 16.48
N ASN A 53 7.11 22.03 15.30
CA ASN A 53 8.48 22.52 15.08
C ASN A 53 9.55 21.50 15.46
N MET A 54 9.34 20.24 15.04
CA MET A 54 10.19 19.12 15.42
C MET A 54 10.98 18.61 14.22
N GLU A 55 12.20 18.15 14.48
CA GLU A 55 12.95 17.30 13.56
C GLU A 55 13.21 15.93 14.21
N TYR A 56 12.75 14.87 13.56
CA TYR A 56 13.07 13.50 13.94
C TYR A 56 13.97 12.87 12.89
N VAL A 57 15.02 12.18 13.36
CA VAL A 57 15.90 11.35 12.53
C VAL A 57 15.79 9.92 13.03
N VAL A 58 15.32 9.01 12.18
CA VAL A 58 15.11 7.60 12.50
C VAL A 58 16.23 6.78 11.88
N ASP A 59 17.21 6.42 12.71
CA ASP A 59 18.42 5.65 12.39
C ASP A 59 18.31 4.19 12.91
N CYS A 60 17.10 3.69 13.04
CA CYS A 60 16.81 2.35 13.54
C CYS A 60 15.63 1.69 12.82
N VAL A 61 15.65 0.36 12.80
CA VAL A 61 14.51 -0.43 12.33
C VAL A 61 13.30 -0.16 13.22
N CYS A 62 12.12 -0.01 12.60
CA CYS A 62 10.85 0.02 13.31
C CYS A 62 9.76 -0.69 12.48
N THR A 63 8.62 -0.96 13.09
CA THR A 63 7.52 -1.68 12.41
C THR A 63 6.76 -0.78 11.44
N LYS A 64 6.38 0.41 11.90
CA LYS A 64 5.58 1.40 11.17
C LYS A 64 5.80 2.78 11.76
N ILE A 65 5.62 3.84 10.98
CA ILE A 65 5.58 5.21 11.47
C ILE A 65 4.20 5.81 11.22
N MET A 66 3.66 6.48 12.24
CA MET A 66 2.37 7.17 12.20
C MET A 66 2.56 8.61 12.66
N ILE A 67 2.00 9.57 11.92
CA ILE A 67 2.12 11.01 12.15
C ILE A 67 0.72 11.61 12.21
N GLU A 68 0.35 12.17 13.35
CA GLU A 68 -0.99 12.72 13.58
C GLU A 68 -0.95 14.14 14.15
N GLU A 69 -1.73 15.04 13.57
CA GLU A 69 -1.94 16.39 14.15
C GLU A 69 -0.60 17.10 14.45
N CYS A 70 0.41 16.88 13.62
CA CYS A 70 1.74 17.49 13.74
C CYS A 70 1.85 18.72 12.85
N LYS A 71 2.67 19.69 13.27
CA LYS A 71 2.89 20.94 12.54
C LYS A 71 4.36 21.28 12.39
N ASN A 72 4.79 21.74 11.21
CA ASN A 72 6.18 22.11 10.96
C ASN A 72 7.14 20.96 11.34
N LEU A 73 6.85 19.76 10.83
CA LEU A 73 7.57 18.55 11.16
C LEU A 73 8.54 18.19 10.03
N LYS A 74 9.78 17.89 10.39
CA LYS A 74 10.73 17.22 9.50
C LYS A 74 11.01 15.82 10.03
N LEU A 75 10.84 14.82 9.19
CA LEU A 75 11.20 13.44 9.50
C LEU A 75 12.21 12.95 8.48
N THR A 76 13.34 12.44 8.94
CA THR A 76 14.31 11.73 8.11
C THR A 76 14.32 10.26 8.51
N VAL A 77 14.13 9.37 7.55
CA VAL A 77 14.12 7.92 7.77
C VAL A 77 15.32 7.31 7.05
N ASN A 78 16.29 6.82 7.82
CA ASN A 78 17.54 6.27 7.31
C ASN A 78 17.60 4.75 7.36
N ASP A 79 16.74 4.11 8.15
CA ASP A 79 16.69 2.65 8.31
C ASP A 79 15.29 2.09 8.00
N LYS A 80 15.17 0.77 7.97
CA LYS A 80 14.00 0.04 7.46
C LYS A 80 12.75 0.23 8.33
N ILE A 81 11.63 0.54 7.67
CA ILE A 81 10.29 0.36 8.22
C ILE A 81 9.78 -1.02 7.76
N ILE A 82 9.49 -1.94 8.67
CA ILE A 82 9.15 -3.33 8.33
C ILE A 82 7.92 -3.39 7.42
N THR A 83 6.88 -2.62 7.73
CA THR A 83 5.67 -2.53 6.91
C THR A 83 5.89 -1.75 5.62
N SER A 84 7.00 -1.01 5.50
CA SER A 84 7.26 -0.05 4.41
C SER A 84 6.15 1.00 4.25
N ILE A 85 5.39 1.27 5.32
CA ILE A 85 4.26 2.20 5.32
C ILE A 85 4.51 3.35 6.32
N ILE A 86 4.23 4.57 5.87
CA ILE A 86 4.04 5.73 6.74
C ILE A 86 2.61 6.26 6.56
N GLU A 87 1.95 6.54 7.68
CA GLU A 87 0.64 7.21 7.69
C GLU A 87 0.79 8.62 8.24
N VAL A 88 0.22 9.60 7.55
CA VAL A 88 0.20 11.01 7.95
C VAL A 88 -1.23 11.49 7.88
N TRP A 89 -1.77 12.02 8.98
CA TRP A 89 -3.09 12.64 8.94
C TRP A 89 -3.22 13.88 9.80
N LYS A 90 -4.15 14.76 9.40
CA LYS A 90 -4.47 16.02 10.08
C LYS A 90 -3.26 16.91 10.37
N SER A 91 -2.23 16.81 9.53
CA SER A 91 -0.93 17.45 9.78
C SER A 91 -0.64 18.54 8.76
N ASP A 92 0.08 19.56 9.20
CA ASP A 92 0.40 20.76 8.42
C ASP A 92 1.90 20.97 8.28
N ASN A 93 2.38 21.27 7.07
CA ASN A 93 3.79 21.55 6.80
C ASN A 93 4.71 20.41 7.28
N VAL A 94 4.58 19.25 6.63
CA VAL A 94 5.37 18.06 6.95
C VAL A 94 6.34 17.76 5.80
N ASN A 95 7.61 17.56 6.13
CA ASN A 95 8.66 17.18 5.20
C ASN A 95 9.22 15.79 5.57
N LEU A 96 9.06 14.82 4.67
CA LEU A 96 9.56 13.46 4.85
C LEU A 96 10.75 13.21 3.91
N ASN A 97 11.93 12.95 4.48
CA ASN A 97 13.12 12.54 3.74
C ASN A 97 13.33 11.03 3.91
N LEU A 98 13.18 10.30 2.82
CA LEU A 98 13.07 8.84 2.79
C LEU A 98 14.34 8.25 2.16
N ASN A 99 15.30 7.96 3.04
CA ASN A 99 16.61 7.41 2.70
C ASN A 99 16.65 5.87 2.73
N SER A 100 15.52 5.25 3.07
CA SER A 100 15.30 3.81 3.11
C SER A 100 13.98 3.43 2.44
N GLN A 101 13.72 2.12 2.35
CA GLN A 101 12.51 1.59 1.71
C GLN A 101 11.24 1.98 2.47
N VAL A 102 10.44 2.86 1.87
CA VAL A 102 9.11 3.28 2.33
C VAL A 102 8.15 3.23 1.14
N GLN A 103 7.68 2.04 0.83
CA GLN A 103 6.91 1.80 -0.39
C GLN A 103 5.59 2.59 -0.45
N THR A 104 4.90 2.76 0.67
CA THR A 104 3.62 3.46 0.67
C THR A 104 3.57 4.56 1.71
N VAL A 105 3.18 5.77 1.28
CA VAL A 105 2.81 6.85 2.19
C VAL A 105 1.32 7.15 2.00
N GLN A 106 0.57 7.12 3.10
CA GLN A 106 -0.86 7.43 3.13
C GLN A 106 -1.08 8.77 3.81
N ILE A 107 -1.80 9.68 3.17
CA ILE A 107 -1.92 11.08 3.58
C ILE A 107 -3.40 11.47 3.62
N ASP A 108 -3.92 11.87 4.77
CA ASP A 108 -5.33 12.24 4.92
C ASP A 108 -5.52 13.54 5.70
N GLN A 109 -6.38 14.44 5.21
CA GLN A 109 -6.67 15.71 5.89
C GLN A 109 -5.43 16.56 6.17
N CYS A 110 -4.48 16.59 5.23
CA CYS A 110 -3.21 17.29 5.41
C CYS A 110 -3.10 18.53 4.54
N ASN A 111 -2.15 19.40 4.89
CA ASN A 111 -1.81 20.53 4.04
C ASN A 111 -0.30 20.79 4.02
N ASN A 112 0.24 21.05 2.83
CA ASN A 112 1.67 21.25 2.58
C ASN A 112 2.51 20.05 3.03
N ILE A 113 2.44 18.96 2.27
CA ILE A 113 3.20 17.73 2.51
C ILE A 113 4.22 17.53 1.40
N ASN A 114 5.47 17.33 1.79
CA ASN A 114 6.59 17.18 0.87
C ASN A 114 7.31 15.86 1.15
N LEU A 115 7.40 14.98 0.15
CA LEU A 115 8.12 13.71 0.26
C LEU A 115 9.36 13.71 -0.64
N ASN A 116 10.49 13.25 -0.12
CA ASN A 116 11.72 13.14 -0.89
C ASN A 116 12.24 11.71 -0.79
N TYR A 117 12.11 10.94 -1.87
CA TYR A 117 12.63 9.59 -1.99
C TYR A 117 14.04 9.61 -2.55
N SER A 118 15.02 9.12 -1.80
CA SER A 118 16.41 9.05 -2.25
C SER A 118 16.67 8.06 -3.41
N ASN A 119 15.76 7.11 -3.63
CA ASN A 119 15.91 6.04 -4.62
C ASN A 119 14.52 5.62 -5.16
N PRO A 120 14.35 5.39 -6.48
CA PRO A 120 13.09 4.92 -7.05
C PRO A 120 12.63 3.56 -6.51
N ASN A 121 13.55 2.67 -6.13
CA ASN A 121 13.20 1.35 -5.58
C ASN A 121 12.55 1.42 -4.19
N TYR A 122 12.61 2.58 -3.53
CA TYR A 122 11.97 2.79 -2.24
C TYR A 122 10.51 3.21 -2.38
N PHE A 123 10.07 3.59 -3.59
CA PHE A 123 8.73 4.08 -3.87
C PHE A 123 7.87 2.97 -4.50
N HIS A 124 6.61 2.88 -4.07
CA HIS A 124 5.58 2.09 -4.75
C HIS A 124 4.31 2.89 -4.98
N SER A 125 3.83 3.59 -3.94
CA SER A 125 2.66 4.44 -4.05
C SER A 125 2.60 5.57 -3.02
N VAL A 126 1.91 6.64 -3.40
CA VAL A 126 1.42 7.65 -2.45
C VAL A 126 -0.09 7.69 -2.59
N VAL A 127 -0.80 7.48 -1.47
CA VAL A 127 -2.26 7.54 -1.41
C VAL A 127 -2.65 8.79 -0.65
N TRP A 128 -3.62 9.56 -1.16
CA TRP A 128 -4.09 10.73 -0.43
C TRP A 128 -5.59 11.01 -0.56
N ALA A 129 -6.11 11.68 0.46
CA ALA A 129 -7.49 12.19 0.53
C ALA A 129 -7.51 13.52 1.30
N ILE A 130 -8.47 14.40 0.98
CA ILE A 130 -8.71 15.69 1.66
C ILE A 130 -7.39 16.45 1.93
N THR A 131 -6.49 16.50 0.94
CA THR A 131 -5.14 17.05 1.11
C THR A 131 -4.86 18.11 0.03
N THR A 132 -4.20 19.20 0.44
CA THR A 132 -3.77 20.31 -0.42
C THR A 132 -2.26 20.51 -0.36
N GLN A 133 -1.65 20.91 -1.48
CA GLN A 133 -0.21 21.18 -1.56
C GLN A 133 0.61 19.92 -1.24
N LEU A 134 0.24 18.79 -1.84
CA LEU A 134 1.04 17.57 -1.82
C LEU A 134 2.05 17.63 -2.97
N SER A 135 3.33 17.52 -2.64
CA SER A 135 4.39 17.34 -3.62
C SER A 135 5.31 16.19 -3.23
N PHE A 136 5.93 15.56 -4.22
CA PHE A 136 7.05 14.68 -3.93
C PHE A 136 8.05 14.59 -5.07
N LYS A 137 9.26 14.20 -4.68
CA LYS A 137 10.40 14.00 -5.58
C LYS A 137 10.98 12.62 -5.38
N ILE A 138 11.34 11.98 -6.47
CA ILE A 138 12.08 10.72 -6.48
C ILE A 138 13.42 10.98 -7.15
N PHE A 139 14.48 10.75 -6.38
CA PHE A 139 15.86 10.94 -6.80
C PHE A 139 16.43 9.63 -7.36
N GLU A 140 17.25 9.75 -8.39
CA GLU A 140 18.09 8.67 -8.91
C GLU A 140 19.50 9.21 -9.10
N ASN A 141 20.49 8.56 -8.50
CA ASN A 141 21.89 9.00 -8.52
C ASN A 141 22.06 10.48 -8.06
N GLY A 142 21.27 10.90 -7.08
CA GLY A 142 21.31 12.26 -6.52
C GLY A 142 20.66 13.34 -7.39
N GLN A 143 20.02 12.98 -8.50
CA GLN A 143 19.29 13.91 -9.37
C GLN A 143 17.78 13.70 -9.24
N GLU A 144 17.01 14.79 -9.29
CA GLU A 144 15.55 14.74 -9.31
C GLU A 144 15.09 14.10 -10.63
N LYS A 145 14.60 12.86 -10.58
CA LYS A 145 14.18 12.11 -11.77
C LYS A 145 12.68 12.20 -12.01
N HIS A 146 11.90 12.08 -10.94
CA HIS A 146 10.44 12.19 -11.01
C HIS A 146 9.95 13.23 -10.01
N ILE A 147 9.03 14.09 -10.43
CA ILE A 147 8.48 15.19 -9.64
C ILE A 147 6.96 15.15 -9.79
N PHE A 148 6.27 15.23 -8.66
CA PHE A 148 4.81 15.30 -8.58
C PHE A 148 4.38 16.56 -7.82
N ASN A 149 3.32 17.20 -8.29
CA ASN A 149 2.66 18.31 -7.59
C ASN A 149 1.13 18.22 -7.81
N ASP A 150 0.36 18.15 -6.71
CA ASP A 150 -1.08 17.92 -6.78
C ASP A 150 -1.86 19.02 -7.53
N GLY A 151 -1.39 20.28 -7.48
CA GLY A 151 -2.01 21.40 -8.17
C GLY A 151 -2.00 21.29 -9.70
N ASN A 152 -1.00 20.61 -10.29
CA ASN A 152 -0.90 20.41 -11.73
C ASN A 152 -1.68 19.16 -12.18
N ASP A 153 -1.68 18.10 -11.36
CA ASP A 153 -2.26 16.81 -11.76
C ASP A 153 -3.78 16.71 -11.53
N LYS A 154 -4.35 17.48 -10.59
CA LYS A 154 -5.82 17.55 -10.41
C LYS A 154 -6.55 18.05 -11.67
N GLN A 155 -5.94 18.91 -12.49
CA GLN A 155 -6.54 19.38 -13.75
C GLN A 155 -6.69 18.27 -14.80
N ASN A 156 -5.76 17.31 -14.83
CA ASN A 156 -5.79 16.19 -15.76
C ASN A 156 -6.88 15.16 -15.41
N LEU A 157 -7.20 15.00 -14.11
CA LEU A 157 -8.23 14.06 -13.64
C LEU A 157 -9.65 14.53 -13.93
N THR A 158 -9.87 15.84 -14.09
CA THR A 158 -11.20 16.42 -14.40
C THR A 158 -11.55 16.41 -15.89
N SER A 159 -10.69 15.90 -16.76
CA SER A 159 -10.85 16.00 -18.22
C SER A 159 -11.59 14.80 -18.87
N ASP A 160 -11.91 13.75 -18.12
CA ASP A 160 -12.70 12.63 -18.62
C ASP A 160 -14.20 13.00 -18.65
N ASN A 161 -14.58 13.68 -19.72
CA ASN A 161 -15.97 13.97 -20.13
C ASN A 161 -16.70 12.70 -20.61
N ASN A 162 -16.86 11.68 -19.77
CA ASN A 162 -17.78 10.58 -20.02
C ASN A 162 -18.80 10.47 -18.89
N THR A 163 -19.94 11.11 -19.14
CA THR A 163 -21.31 10.80 -18.68
C THR A 163 -21.47 9.52 -17.85
N GLU A 164 -21.43 9.66 -16.53
CA GLU A 164 -22.32 8.93 -15.61
C GLU A 164 -22.80 9.95 -14.57
N GLU A 165 -24.12 9.99 -14.32
CA GLU A 165 -24.70 10.94 -13.38
C GLU A 165 -24.00 10.86 -12.02
N PRO A 166 -23.76 12.01 -11.35
CA PRO A 166 -23.20 12.01 -10.01
C PRO A 166 -24.15 11.24 -9.09
N SER A 167 -23.71 10.07 -8.61
CA SER A 167 -24.44 9.35 -7.58
C SER A 167 -24.63 10.28 -6.38
N LYS A 168 -25.87 10.34 -5.88
CA LYS A 168 -26.28 11.23 -4.77
C LYS A 168 -25.53 10.98 -3.44
N ASP A 169 -24.62 10.00 -3.41
CA ASP A 169 -23.82 9.60 -2.25
C ASP A 169 -22.40 10.21 -2.19
N LYS A 170 -22.01 11.09 -3.14
CA LYS A 170 -20.70 11.77 -3.13
C LYS A 170 -20.38 12.53 -1.83
N HIS A 171 -21.36 12.81 -0.97
CA HIS A 171 -21.16 13.46 0.31
C HIS A 171 -20.62 12.56 1.44
N LEU A 172 -20.63 11.23 1.28
CA LEU A 172 -20.27 10.31 2.37
C LEU A 172 -18.84 9.75 2.30
N ASN A 173 -18.18 9.77 1.13
CA ASN A 173 -16.80 9.34 1.01
C ASN A 173 -15.98 10.37 0.23
N PRO A 174 -14.95 10.98 0.83
CA PRO A 174 -14.05 11.85 0.10
C PRO A 174 -13.36 11.06 -1.01
N GLU A 175 -13.21 11.68 -2.19
CA GLU A 175 -12.45 11.11 -3.30
C GLU A 175 -11.00 10.87 -2.84
N GLN A 176 -10.52 9.65 -3.03
CA GLN A 176 -9.16 9.23 -2.70
C GLN A 176 -8.40 9.01 -3.99
N TYR A 177 -7.10 9.32 -3.97
CA TYR A 177 -6.24 9.22 -5.13
C TYR A 177 -4.98 8.44 -4.78
N ILE A 178 -4.38 7.83 -5.79
CA ILE A 178 -3.12 7.10 -5.68
C ILE A 178 -2.18 7.51 -6.82
N VAL A 179 -0.90 7.75 -6.50
CA VAL A 179 0.16 7.88 -7.50
C VAL A 179 1.02 6.63 -7.48
N ARG A 180 1.34 6.13 -8.67
CA ARG A 180 2.29 5.04 -8.90
C ARG A 180 3.33 5.43 -9.93
N LEU A 181 4.46 4.72 -9.93
CA LEU A 181 5.45 4.80 -10.99
C LEU A 181 5.20 3.63 -11.96
N ILE A 182 4.60 3.92 -13.11
CA ILE A 182 4.23 2.94 -14.13
C ILE A 182 5.00 3.30 -15.40
N ASP A 183 5.73 2.33 -15.95
CA ASP A 183 6.56 2.54 -17.16
C ASP A 183 7.45 3.79 -17.06
N ASN A 184 8.05 3.99 -15.88
CA ASN A 184 8.93 5.12 -15.55
C ASN A 184 8.23 6.50 -15.62
N GLN A 185 6.90 6.54 -15.49
CA GLN A 185 6.10 7.75 -15.40
C GLN A 185 5.23 7.75 -14.13
N LEU A 186 5.07 8.91 -13.52
CA LEU A 186 4.15 9.07 -12.40
C LEU A 186 2.73 9.16 -12.94
N VAL A 187 1.89 8.22 -12.51
CA VAL A 187 0.49 8.10 -12.93
C VAL A 187 -0.38 8.29 -11.71
N THR A 188 -1.30 9.25 -11.79
CA THR A 188 -2.33 9.47 -10.78
C THR A 188 -3.63 8.82 -11.20
N GLU A 189 -4.24 8.04 -10.30
CA GLU A 189 -5.51 7.38 -10.53
C GLU A 189 -6.46 7.63 -9.34
N GLU A 190 -7.76 7.63 -9.60
CA GLU A 190 -8.77 7.53 -8.55
C GLU A 190 -8.64 6.17 -7.85
N LEU A 191 -8.54 6.19 -6.52
CA LEU A 191 -8.58 4.98 -5.70
C LEU A 191 -10.05 4.61 -5.47
N VAL A 192 -10.46 3.50 -6.08
CA VAL A 192 -11.79 2.93 -5.98
C VAL A 192 -11.77 1.73 -5.04
N ARG A 193 -12.95 1.30 -4.60
CA ARG A 193 -13.10 0.08 -3.81
C ARG A 193 -13.80 -0.97 -4.64
N ALA A 194 -13.11 -2.09 -4.87
CA ALA A 194 -13.67 -3.25 -5.54
C ALA A 194 -14.61 -4.03 -4.60
N GLU A 195 -15.08 -5.19 -5.08
CA GLU A 195 -15.80 -6.15 -4.26
C GLU A 195 -15.05 -6.44 -2.95
N ASN A 196 -15.78 -6.60 -1.85
CA ASN A 196 -15.23 -6.76 -0.49
C ASN A 196 -14.38 -5.57 0.01
N TRP A 197 -14.60 -4.36 -0.50
CA TRP A 197 -13.96 -3.12 -0.04
C TRP A 197 -12.45 -3.04 -0.28
N PHE A 198 -11.90 -3.89 -1.14
CA PHE A 198 -10.48 -3.90 -1.47
C PHE A 198 -10.10 -2.62 -2.24
N PRO A 199 -9.11 -1.84 -1.77
CA PRO A 199 -8.67 -0.63 -2.47
C PRO A 199 -7.90 -0.99 -3.74
N THR A 200 -8.28 -0.39 -4.86
CA THR A 200 -7.69 -0.65 -6.19
C THR A 200 -7.88 0.56 -7.09
N THR A 201 -7.28 0.59 -8.28
CA THR A 201 -7.67 1.53 -9.35
C THR A 201 -8.62 0.89 -10.36
N ARG A 202 -9.31 1.71 -11.17
CA ARG A 202 -10.15 1.21 -12.28
C ARG A 202 -9.35 0.38 -13.27
N ARG A 203 -8.12 0.80 -13.58
CA ARG A 203 -7.19 0.09 -14.46
C ARG A 203 -6.83 -1.28 -13.88
N GLU A 204 -6.34 -1.32 -12.64
CA GLU A 204 -5.99 -2.56 -11.93
C GLU A 204 -7.16 -3.53 -11.85
N TRP A 205 -8.36 -3.02 -11.59
CA TRP A 205 -9.58 -3.83 -11.54
C TRP A 205 -9.97 -4.40 -12.91
N GLY A 206 -9.84 -3.60 -13.97
CA GLY A 206 -10.04 -4.05 -15.35
C GLY A 206 -9.06 -5.14 -15.76
N GLU A 207 -7.77 -4.95 -15.45
CA GLU A 207 -6.72 -5.95 -15.69
C GLU A 207 -6.99 -7.26 -14.94
N TRP A 208 -7.42 -7.16 -13.68
CA TRP A 208 -7.77 -8.33 -12.87
C TRP A 208 -8.96 -9.09 -13.47
N LYS A 209 -10.06 -8.41 -13.82
CA LYS A 209 -11.23 -9.04 -14.46
C LYS A 209 -10.86 -9.73 -15.77
N ALA A 210 -10.04 -9.09 -16.60
CA ALA A 210 -9.59 -9.69 -17.86
C ALA A 210 -8.79 -10.99 -17.62
N LYS A 211 -7.91 -11.01 -16.62
CA LYS A 211 -7.15 -12.20 -16.22
C LYS A 211 -8.06 -13.31 -15.69
N VAL A 212 -9.03 -12.97 -14.84
CA VAL A 212 -10.01 -13.94 -14.31
C VAL A 212 -10.81 -14.57 -15.44
N ASN A 213 -11.40 -13.76 -16.32
CA ASN A 213 -12.18 -14.25 -17.46
C ASN A 213 -11.35 -15.15 -18.39
N ALA A 214 -10.10 -14.77 -18.68
CA ALA A 214 -9.21 -15.58 -19.51
C ALA A 214 -8.86 -16.92 -18.84
N ASN A 215 -8.70 -16.95 -17.52
CA ASN A 215 -8.41 -18.17 -16.78
C ASN A 215 -9.64 -19.10 -16.71
N GLU A 216 -10.83 -18.53 -16.50
CA GLU A 216 -12.08 -19.30 -16.52
C GLU A 216 -12.35 -19.95 -17.87
N GLU A 217 -12.07 -19.24 -18.97
CA GLU A 217 -12.22 -19.80 -20.31
C GLU A 217 -11.19 -20.92 -20.58
N ARG A 218 -9.93 -20.76 -20.13
CA ARG A 218 -8.92 -21.84 -20.19
C ARG A 218 -9.33 -23.08 -19.40
N GLU A 219 -9.85 -22.90 -18.18
CA GLU A 219 -10.34 -24.02 -17.36
C GLU A 219 -11.56 -24.71 -17.99
N ARG A 220 -12.45 -23.94 -18.63
CA ARG A 220 -13.59 -24.50 -19.37
C ARG A 220 -13.12 -25.33 -20.56
N GLN A 221 -12.11 -24.87 -21.30
CA GLN A 221 -11.51 -25.62 -22.41
C GLN A 221 -10.86 -26.91 -21.92
N ARG A 222 -10.04 -26.85 -20.86
CA ARG A 222 -9.40 -28.04 -20.29
C ARG A 222 -10.41 -29.09 -19.86
N ARG A 223 -11.51 -28.69 -19.21
CA ARG A 223 -12.58 -29.63 -18.81
C ARG A 223 -13.28 -30.29 -20.01
N LYS A 224 -13.45 -29.57 -21.12
CA LYS A 224 -14.00 -30.15 -22.36
C LYS A 224 -13.04 -31.17 -22.96
N GLU A 225 -11.76 -30.83 -23.07
CA GLU A 225 -10.73 -31.75 -23.59
C GLU A 225 -10.59 -33.01 -22.72
N GLU A 226 -10.61 -32.86 -21.39
CA GLU A 226 -10.60 -34.00 -20.46
C GLU A 226 -11.84 -34.90 -20.62
N ALA A 227 -13.02 -34.32 -20.84
CA ALA A 227 -14.25 -35.07 -21.08
C ALA A 227 -14.23 -35.80 -22.43
N GLU A 228 -13.76 -35.15 -23.49
CA GLU A 228 -13.60 -35.75 -24.81
C GLU A 228 -12.57 -36.88 -24.81
N ASN A 229 -11.43 -36.71 -24.12
CA ASN A 229 -10.41 -37.76 -24.00
C ASN A 229 -10.91 -38.95 -23.18
N LYS A 230 -11.71 -38.74 -22.13
CA LYS A 230 -12.38 -39.83 -21.39
C LYS A 230 -13.40 -40.57 -22.27
N SER A 231 -14.16 -39.85 -23.09
CA SER A 231 -15.12 -40.46 -24.02
C SER A 231 -14.41 -41.35 -25.06
N LYS A 232 -13.31 -40.87 -25.65
CA LYS A 232 -12.51 -41.64 -26.62
C LYS A 232 -11.78 -42.82 -26.00
N GLY A 233 -11.33 -42.71 -24.74
CA GLY A 233 -10.75 -43.83 -23.99
C GLY A 233 -11.76 -44.95 -23.78
N ASN A 234 -12.99 -44.61 -23.36
CA ASN A 234 -14.06 -45.58 -23.16
C ASN A 234 -14.54 -46.25 -24.47
N GLU A 235 -14.55 -45.53 -25.60
CA GLU A 235 -14.88 -46.11 -26.91
C GLU A 235 -13.81 -47.12 -27.39
N ASN A 236 -12.53 -46.84 -27.14
CA ASN A 236 -11.46 -47.76 -27.48
C ASN A 236 -11.47 -49.02 -26.61
N ASP A 237 -11.74 -48.89 -25.30
CA ASP A 237 -11.85 -50.03 -24.39
C ASP A 237 -13.07 -50.93 -24.72
N ALA A 238 -14.19 -50.34 -25.18
CA ALA A 238 -15.35 -51.09 -25.63
C ALA A 238 -15.09 -51.87 -26.95
N ASN A 239 -14.30 -51.31 -27.88
CA ASN A 239 -13.94 -51.99 -29.12
C ASN A 239 -12.88 -53.09 -28.96
N VAL A 240 -12.00 -53.00 -27.96
CA VAL A 240 -11.02 -54.07 -27.67
C VAL A 240 -11.69 -55.31 -27.08
N ASN A 241 -12.74 -55.15 -26.26
CA ASN A 241 -13.46 -56.30 -25.70
C ASN A 241 -14.31 -57.04 -26.74
N ASN A 242 -14.91 -56.35 -27.72
CA ASN A 242 -15.72 -57.01 -28.76
C ASN A 242 -14.88 -57.82 -29.76
N ASN A 243 -13.60 -57.49 -29.98
CA ASN A 243 -12.75 -58.23 -30.91
C ASN A 243 -12.12 -59.51 -30.32
N ASN A 244 -12.28 -59.75 -29.02
CA ASN A 244 -11.79 -60.96 -28.36
C ASN A 244 -12.87 -62.06 -28.18
N GLU A 245 -14.12 -61.79 -28.56
CA GLU A 245 -15.22 -62.78 -28.47
C GLU A 245 -15.50 -63.52 -29.80
N GLU A 246 -14.86 -63.16 -30.93
CA GLU A 246 -15.06 -63.84 -32.24
C GLU A 246 -13.99 -64.89 -32.61
N VAL A 247 -13.12 -65.29 -31.68
CA VAL A 247 -12.16 -66.40 -31.92
C VAL A 247 -12.41 -67.54 -30.94
N ASN A 248 -13.41 -68.37 -31.25
CA ASN A 248 -13.50 -69.78 -30.82
C ASN A 248 -14.46 -70.57 -31.72
#